data_AF-A0A223V5P2-F1
#
_entry.id   AF-A0A223V5P2-F1
#
_cell.length_a   1.000
_cell.length_b   1.000
_cell.length_c   1.000
_cell.angle_alpha   90.00
_cell.angle_beta   90.00
_cell.angle_gamma   90.00
#
_symmetry.space_group_name_H-M   'P 1'
#
loop_
_entity.id
_entity.type
_entity.pdbx_description
1 polymer ?
#
loop_
_entity_poly.entity_id
_entity_poly.type
_entity_poly.pdbx_seq_one_letter_code
_entity_poly.pdbx_strand_id
1 'polypeptide(L)'
;MNRPVKILLIILGILVLIFGGFYLFIHIAFDGIFTGPSYTKQDLIDNYEQRKSEVIEVKTFLDSKISSDTYIDVEFDNRDLGIFHVKKNGTYDSNWDLDIDSKKTDSLLNVIGLTKNDLITLETKLGKANCISVASGNPTRIGWQRSGMGKFFYDIFDQNLNDSLISQYNGGCTYIYYKDNVVLEYGGGAIGPQCFPGYERKK
;
A
#
# COMPACT_ATOMS: atom_id res chain seq x y z
N MET A 1 -28.46 -21.13 45.88
CA MET A 1 -28.04 -21.52 44.51
C MET A 1 -27.07 -22.69 44.63
N ASN A 2 -27.32 -23.78 43.92
CA ASN A 2 -26.51 -25.00 44.04
C ASN A 2 -25.09 -24.75 43.51
N ARG A 3 -24.08 -25.29 44.21
CA ARG A 3 -22.66 -25.20 43.83
C ARG A 3 -22.37 -25.46 42.34
N PRO A 4 -22.97 -26.46 41.66
CA PRO A 4 -22.79 -26.65 40.22
C PRO A 4 -23.31 -25.48 39.37
N VAL A 5 -24.46 -24.89 39.73
CA VAL A 5 -25.05 -23.75 39.00
C VAL A 5 -24.13 -22.52 39.11
N LYS A 6 -23.53 -22.28 40.28
CA LYS A 6 -22.57 -21.19 40.48
C LYS A 6 -21.32 -21.35 39.60
N ILE A 7 -20.77 -22.57 39.53
CA ILE A 7 -19.59 -22.87 38.71
C ILE A 7 -19.91 -22.68 37.22
N LEU A 8 -21.07 -23.17 36.76
CA LEU A 8 -21.51 -23.00 35.38
C LEU A 8 -21.61 -21.52 34.98
N LEU A 9 -22.22 -20.68 35.84
CA LEU A 9 -22.36 -19.24 35.57
C LEU A 9 -21.01 -18.51 35.53
N ILE A 10 -20.06 -18.90 36.38
CA ILE A 10 -18.70 -18.34 36.36
C ILE A 10 -17.99 -18.71 35.05
N ILE A 11 -18.07 -19.96 34.62
CA ILE A 11 -17.47 -20.42 33.35
C ILE A 11 -18.10 -19.69 32.17
N LEU A 12 -19.43 -19.57 32.15
CA LEU A 12 -20.15 -18.86 31.09
C LEU A 12 -19.75 -17.38 31.04
N GLY A 13 -19.63 -16.72 32.20
CA GLY A 13 -19.17 -15.33 32.29
C GLY A 13 -17.73 -15.15 31.76
N ILE A 14 -16.82 -16.06 32.09
CA ILE A 14 -15.44 -16.05 31.58
C ILE A 14 -15.43 -16.24 30.05
N LEU A 15 -16.22 -17.19 29.53
CA LEU A 15 -16.31 -17.42 28.09
C LEU A 15 -16.87 -16.18 27.37
N VAL A 16 -17.91 -15.54 27.91
CA VAL A 16 -18.46 -14.31 27.33
C VAL A 16 -17.43 -13.18 27.34
N LEU A 17 -16.64 -13.02 28.40
CA LEU A 17 -15.59 -12.01 28.45
C LEU A 17 -14.45 -12.30 27.47
N ILE A 18 -14.04 -13.56 27.33
CA ILE A 18 -12.99 -13.96 26.40
C ILE A 18 -13.48 -13.80 24.96
N PHE A 19 -14.61 -14.37 24.59
CA PHE A 19 -15.12 -14.32 23.22
C PHE A 19 -15.62 -12.92 22.85
N GLY A 20 -16.35 -12.25 23.76
CA GLY A 20 -16.82 -10.89 23.54
C GLY A 20 -15.66 -9.89 23.48
N GLY A 21 -14.67 -10.03 24.37
CA GLY A 21 -13.46 -9.21 24.36
C GLY A 21 -12.59 -9.45 23.12
N PHE A 22 -12.41 -10.72 22.71
CA PHE A 22 -11.70 -11.07 21.49
C PHE A 22 -12.42 -10.57 20.24
N TYR A 23 -13.74 -10.70 20.18
CA TYR A 23 -14.55 -10.18 19.09
C TYR A 23 -14.42 -8.65 18.98
N LEU A 24 -14.51 -7.94 20.11
CA LEU A 24 -14.30 -6.49 20.14
C LEU A 24 -12.89 -6.10 19.72
N PHE A 25 -11.87 -6.84 20.17
CA PHE A 25 -10.48 -6.63 19.75
C PHE A 25 -10.30 -6.79 18.24
N ILE A 26 -10.86 -7.86 17.64
CA ILE A 26 -10.78 -8.07 16.19
C ILE A 26 -11.45 -6.92 15.42
N HIS A 27 -12.62 -6.47 15.87
CA HIS A 27 -13.29 -5.33 15.25
C HIS A 27 -12.48 -4.05 15.32
N ILE A 28 -11.84 -3.75 16.46
CA ILE A 28 -11.00 -2.55 16.61
C ILE A 28 -9.70 -2.68 15.80
N ALA A 29 -9.05 -3.84 15.84
CA ALA A 29 -7.74 -4.05 15.25
C ALA A 29 -7.79 -4.20 13.71
N PHE A 30 -8.92 -4.66 13.16
CA PHE A 30 -9.09 -4.90 11.73
C PHE A 30 -10.26 -4.12 11.13
N ASP A 31 -10.67 -3.02 11.77
CA ASP A 31 -11.69 -2.14 11.22
C ASP A 31 -11.29 -1.67 9.82
N GLY A 32 -12.25 -1.65 8.90
CA GLY A 32 -12.02 -1.29 7.49
C GLY A 32 -11.26 -2.32 6.65
N ILE A 33 -10.47 -3.23 7.23
CA ILE A 33 -9.71 -4.26 6.46
C ILE A 33 -10.65 -5.30 5.87
N PHE A 34 -11.59 -5.82 6.67
CA PHE A 34 -12.55 -6.84 6.20
C PHE A 34 -13.91 -6.29 5.79
N THR A 35 -14.15 -5.00 6.02
CA THR A 35 -15.43 -4.32 5.75
C THR A 35 -15.32 -3.25 4.66
N GLY A 36 -14.10 -2.91 4.24
CA GLY A 36 -13.84 -1.97 3.14
C GLY A 36 -14.17 -2.54 1.75
N PRO A 37 -14.06 -1.71 0.71
CA PRO A 37 -14.30 -2.15 -0.66
C PRO A 37 -13.30 -3.24 -1.08
N SER A 38 -13.81 -4.21 -1.85
CA SER A 38 -12.99 -5.24 -2.48
C SER A 38 -12.83 -4.93 -3.96
N TYR A 39 -11.60 -5.03 -4.46
CA TYR A 39 -11.30 -4.80 -5.88
C TYR A 39 -10.70 -6.05 -6.54
N THR A 40 -10.80 -6.09 -7.87
CA THR A 40 -10.26 -7.15 -8.71
C THR A 40 -9.09 -6.65 -9.54
N LYS A 41 -8.38 -7.59 -10.17
CA LYS A 41 -7.39 -7.29 -11.20
C LYS A 41 -7.99 -6.46 -12.35
N GLN A 42 -9.24 -6.71 -12.73
CA GLN A 42 -9.87 -5.99 -13.83
C GLN A 42 -10.09 -4.52 -13.46
N ASP A 43 -10.52 -4.24 -12.23
CA ASP A 43 -10.71 -2.86 -11.78
C ASP A 43 -9.38 -2.06 -11.78
N LEU A 44 -8.27 -2.72 -11.42
CA LEU A 44 -6.93 -2.14 -11.52
C LEU A 44 -6.57 -1.78 -12.96
N ILE A 45 -6.84 -2.69 -13.91
CA ILE A 45 -6.60 -2.46 -15.34
C ILE A 45 -7.47 -1.31 -15.85
N ASP A 46 -8.75 -1.30 -15.50
CA ASP A 46 -9.70 -0.29 -15.95
C ASP A 46 -9.31 1.10 -15.45
N ASN A 47 -8.88 1.22 -14.19
CA ASN A 47 -8.37 2.49 -13.67
C ASN A 47 -7.09 2.94 -14.41
N TYR A 48 -6.16 2.02 -14.69
CA TYR A 48 -4.95 2.35 -15.44
C TYR A 48 -5.26 2.88 -16.83
N GLU A 49 -6.14 2.21 -17.59
CA GLU A 49 -6.49 2.68 -18.95
C GLU A 49 -7.20 4.02 -18.94
N GLN A 50 -8.06 4.27 -17.95
CA GLN A 50 -8.78 5.54 -17.82
C GLN A 50 -7.90 6.71 -17.36
N ARG A 51 -6.82 6.42 -16.60
CA ARG A 51 -5.99 7.43 -15.92
C ARG A 51 -4.51 7.34 -16.27
N LYS A 52 -4.17 6.72 -17.40
CA LYS A 52 -2.78 6.42 -17.80
C LYS A 52 -1.89 7.66 -17.75
N SER A 53 -2.35 8.77 -18.32
CA SER A 53 -1.62 10.04 -18.32
C SER A 53 -1.28 10.51 -16.91
N GLU A 54 -2.27 10.49 -16.01
CA GLU A 54 -2.15 10.96 -14.64
C GLU A 54 -1.24 10.05 -13.81
N VAL A 55 -1.30 8.73 -14.02
CA VAL A 55 -0.37 7.77 -13.41
C VAL A 55 1.08 8.07 -13.85
N ILE A 56 1.31 8.32 -15.15
CA ILE A 56 2.65 8.66 -15.66
C ILE A 56 3.12 10.04 -15.17
N GLU A 57 2.21 10.99 -14.98
CA GLU A 57 2.54 12.29 -14.38
C GLU A 57 3.03 12.17 -12.94
N VAL A 58 2.51 11.21 -12.16
CA VAL A 58 3.00 10.95 -10.79
C VAL A 58 4.46 10.52 -10.84
N LYS A 59 4.80 9.51 -11.67
CA LYS A 59 6.19 9.04 -11.85
C LYS A 59 7.10 10.19 -12.29
N THR A 60 6.71 10.89 -13.36
CA THR A 60 7.50 11.97 -13.95
C THR A 60 7.78 13.09 -12.94
N PHE A 61 6.76 13.47 -12.16
CA PHE A 61 6.93 14.46 -11.10
C PHE A 61 7.93 13.98 -10.05
N LEU A 62 7.78 12.76 -9.55
CA LEU A 62 8.66 12.24 -8.50
C LEU A 62 10.11 12.15 -8.99
N ASP A 63 10.34 11.57 -10.17
CA ASP A 63 11.66 11.43 -10.78
C ASP A 63 12.34 12.78 -11.01
N SER A 64 11.57 13.84 -11.30
CA SER A 64 12.12 15.19 -11.47
C SER A 64 12.59 15.84 -10.17
N LYS A 65 12.18 15.29 -9.00
CA LYS A 65 12.37 15.90 -7.69
C LYS A 65 13.42 15.21 -6.85
N ILE A 66 13.61 13.91 -7.03
CA ILE A 66 14.54 13.11 -6.22
C ILE A 66 15.80 12.74 -7.01
N SER A 67 16.89 12.53 -6.28
CA SER A 67 18.16 12.04 -6.82
C SER A 67 18.21 10.51 -6.79
N SER A 68 19.08 9.90 -7.60
CA SER A 68 19.19 8.44 -7.74
C SER A 68 19.63 7.70 -6.47
N ASP A 69 20.23 8.41 -5.51
CA ASP A 69 20.62 7.90 -4.20
C ASP A 69 19.53 8.10 -3.11
N THR A 70 18.39 8.65 -3.50
CA THR A 70 17.20 8.85 -2.65
C THR A 70 16.13 7.82 -2.99
N TYR A 71 15.55 7.20 -1.97
CA TYR A 71 14.30 6.47 -2.08
C TYR A 71 13.24 7.08 -1.16
N ILE A 72 12.00 7.11 -1.63
CA ILE A 72 10.82 7.56 -0.90
C ILE A 72 9.70 6.55 -1.17
N ASP A 73 8.98 6.16 -0.13
CA ASP A 73 7.69 5.48 -0.20
C ASP A 73 6.69 6.29 0.62
N VAL A 74 5.64 6.75 -0.02
CA VAL A 74 4.62 7.60 0.60
C VAL A 74 3.23 7.09 0.30
N GLU A 75 2.41 6.99 1.34
CA GLU A 75 0.97 6.76 1.25
C GLU A 75 0.24 7.86 2.01
N PHE A 76 -0.73 8.48 1.34
CA PHE A 76 -1.57 9.51 1.94
C PHE A 76 -2.83 8.88 2.54
N ASP A 77 -3.13 9.27 3.77
CA ASP A 77 -4.35 8.91 4.48
C ASP A 77 -4.96 10.17 5.09
N ASN A 78 -6.12 10.60 4.58
CA ASN A 78 -6.88 11.75 5.10
C ASN A 78 -6.08 13.08 5.23
N ARG A 79 -5.12 13.34 4.32
CA ARG A 79 -4.16 14.46 4.28
C ARG A 79 -2.93 14.31 5.19
N ASP A 80 -2.89 13.24 5.99
CA ASP A 80 -1.70 12.82 6.73
C ASP A 80 -0.91 11.77 5.93
N LEU A 81 0.29 11.46 6.41
CA LEU A 81 1.18 10.49 5.81
C LEU A 81 1.05 9.16 6.55
N GLY A 82 0.12 8.31 6.11
CA GLY A 82 -0.07 6.96 6.66
C GLY A 82 1.21 6.12 6.53
N ILE A 83 1.95 6.28 5.42
CA ILE A 83 3.32 5.79 5.27
C ILE A 83 4.21 6.93 4.80
N PHE A 84 5.38 7.08 5.43
CA PHE A 84 6.46 7.91 4.90
C PHE A 84 7.82 7.28 5.22
N HIS A 85 8.30 6.46 4.29
CA HIS A 85 9.60 5.83 4.39
C HIS A 85 10.59 6.55 3.48
N VAL A 86 11.79 6.81 4.01
CA VAL A 86 12.84 7.48 3.24
C VAL A 86 14.14 6.72 3.36
N LYS A 87 14.91 6.70 2.28
CA LYS A 87 16.29 6.24 2.27
C LYS A 87 17.17 7.29 1.63
N LYS A 88 18.28 7.63 2.26
CA LYS A 88 19.32 8.49 1.68
C LYS A 88 20.69 7.96 2.07
N ASN A 89 21.59 7.81 1.10
CA ASN A 89 22.96 7.32 1.34
C ASN A 89 23.03 6.01 2.14
N GLY A 90 22.09 5.09 1.90
CA GLY A 90 22.02 3.80 2.58
C GLY A 90 21.30 3.79 3.93
N THR A 91 21.08 4.95 4.55
CA THR A 91 20.30 5.08 5.79
C THR A 91 18.81 5.03 5.48
N TYR A 92 18.08 4.14 6.14
CA TYR A 92 16.63 3.95 5.98
C TYR A 92 15.89 4.41 7.24
N ASP A 93 14.85 5.23 7.06
CA ASP A 93 13.99 5.75 8.13
C ASP A 93 12.52 5.40 7.81
N SER A 94 11.91 4.58 8.67
CA SER A 94 10.58 4.01 8.48
C SER A 94 9.60 4.68 9.42
N ASN A 95 8.60 5.36 8.85
CA ASN A 95 7.60 6.10 9.62
C ASN A 95 6.18 5.79 9.15
N TRP A 96 5.26 5.83 10.11
CA TRP A 96 3.82 5.62 9.95
C TRP A 96 3.08 6.75 10.65
N ASP A 97 1.88 7.07 10.16
CA ASP A 97 0.94 8.02 10.76
C ASP A 97 1.60 9.37 11.12
N LEU A 98 2.37 9.92 10.19
CA LEU A 98 3.01 11.22 10.38
C LEU A 98 2.07 12.35 9.95
N ASP A 99 1.86 13.30 10.86
CA ASP A 99 1.30 14.60 10.55
C ASP A 99 2.23 15.34 9.57
N ILE A 100 1.66 15.80 8.45
CA ILE A 100 2.40 16.53 7.40
C ILE A 100 3.05 17.80 7.95
N ASP A 101 2.49 18.41 8.99
CA ASP A 101 2.98 19.61 9.64
C ASP A 101 3.94 19.37 10.81
N SER A 102 4.24 18.10 11.11
CA SER A 102 5.15 17.76 12.19
C SER A 102 6.61 18.10 11.90
N LYS A 103 7.37 18.39 12.97
CA LYS A 103 8.84 18.58 12.90
C LYS A 103 9.58 17.35 12.35
N LYS A 104 9.03 16.15 12.57
CA LYS A 104 9.61 14.91 12.03
C LYS A 104 9.48 14.90 10.51
N THR A 105 8.31 15.24 9.96
CA THR A 105 8.11 15.39 8.52
C THR A 105 9.06 16.45 7.93
N ASP A 106 9.18 17.62 8.56
CA ASP A 106 10.16 18.65 8.14
C ASP A 106 11.59 18.11 8.08
N SER A 107 12.02 17.36 9.09
CA SER A 107 13.35 16.76 9.15
C SER A 107 13.57 15.75 8.03
N LEU A 108 12.60 14.90 7.72
CA LEU A 108 12.70 13.89 6.67
C LEU A 108 12.75 14.54 5.29
N LEU A 109 11.89 15.53 5.04
CA LEU A 109 11.84 16.29 3.80
C LEU A 109 13.18 16.98 3.51
N ASN A 110 13.78 17.61 4.52
CA ASN A 110 15.11 18.22 4.40
C ASN A 110 16.20 17.21 4.01
N VAL A 111 16.13 15.97 4.51
CA VAL A 111 17.11 14.90 4.18
C VAL A 111 17.01 14.50 2.71
N ILE A 112 15.80 14.40 2.17
CA ILE A 112 15.57 13.95 0.79
C ILE A 112 15.48 15.09 -0.24
N GLY A 113 15.53 16.34 0.22
CA GLY A 113 15.51 17.53 -0.64
C GLY A 113 14.11 17.87 -1.19
N LEU A 114 13.04 17.46 -0.50
CA LEU A 114 11.66 17.78 -0.85
C LEU A 114 11.10 18.87 0.07
N THR A 115 10.00 19.48 -0.34
CA THR A 115 9.23 20.44 0.45
C THR A 115 7.83 19.91 0.77
N LYS A 116 7.14 20.53 1.73
CA LYS A 116 5.71 20.23 1.99
C LYS A 116 4.85 20.45 0.74
N ASN A 117 5.14 21.50 -0.05
CA ASN A 117 4.43 21.74 -1.31
C ASN A 117 4.64 20.61 -2.32
N ASP A 118 5.80 19.94 -2.29
CA ASP A 118 6.02 18.77 -3.15
C ASP A 118 5.12 17.60 -2.72
N LEU A 119 4.94 17.37 -1.40
CA LEU A 119 3.99 16.37 -0.89
C LEU A 119 2.55 16.70 -1.28
N ILE A 120 2.11 17.95 -1.11
CA ILE A 120 0.76 18.39 -1.49
C ILE A 120 0.53 18.23 -3.01
N THR A 121 1.55 18.56 -3.82
CA THR A 121 1.49 18.39 -5.27
C THR A 121 1.42 16.90 -5.63
N LEU A 122 2.17 16.06 -4.93
CA LEU A 122 2.18 14.61 -5.12
C LEU A 122 0.83 13.99 -4.77
N GLU A 123 0.25 14.35 -3.62
CA GLU A 123 -1.09 13.94 -3.19
C GLU A 123 -2.14 14.33 -4.25
N THR A 124 -2.08 15.56 -4.75
CA THR A 124 -2.98 16.06 -5.79
C THR A 124 -2.87 15.25 -7.08
N LYS A 125 -1.64 14.91 -7.51
CA LYS A 125 -1.41 14.10 -8.71
C LYS A 125 -1.89 12.67 -8.54
N LEU A 126 -1.62 12.06 -7.37
CA LEU A 126 -2.13 10.76 -7.00
C LEU A 126 -3.67 10.73 -7.02
N GLY A 127 -4.32 11.74 -6.41
CA GLY A 127 -5.78 11.87 -6.42
C GLY A 127 -6.38 11.96 -7.82
N LYS A 128 -5.74 12.68 -8.75
CA LYS A 128 -6.15 12.72 -10.17
C LYS A 128 -5.99 11.37 -10.87
N ALA A 129 -4.95 10.61 -10.52
CA ALA A 129 -4.72 9.24 -10.97
C ALA A 129 -5.60 8.20 -10.25
N ASN A 130 -6.47 8.65 -9.32
CA ASN A 130 -7.26 7.81 -8.42
C ASN A 130 -6.39 6.86 -7.56
N CYS A 131 -5.14 7.23 -7.31
CA CYS A 131 -4.15 6.46 -6.56
C CYS A 131 -3.90 7.09 -5.17
N ILE A 132 -3.32 6.32 -4.25
CA ILE A 132 -3.09 6.74 -2.86
C ILE A 132 -1.63 6.74 -2.43
N SER A 133 -0.73 6.15 -3.22
CA SER A 133 0.68 6.02 -2.82
C SER A 133 1.63 5.94 -4.00
N VAL A 134 2.89 6.27 -3.74
CA VAL A 134 4.00 6.03 -4.67
C VAL A 134 5.27 5.70 -3.92
N ALA A 135 6.04 4.75 -4.45
CA ALA A 135 7.42 4.51 -4.07
C ALA A 135 8.33 4.75 -5.27
N SER A 136 9.42 5.49 -5.05
CA SER A 136 10.41 5.75 -6.08
C SER A 136 11.31 4.55 -6.36
N GLY A 137 12.07 4.63 -7.44
CA GLY A 137 12.97 3.57 -7.90
C GLY A 137 12.62 3.13 -9.31
N ASN A 138 13.26 2.04 -9.75
CA ASN A 138 12.96 1.38 -11.00
C ASN A 138 12.71 -0.11 -10.72
N PRO A 139 11.45 -0.57 -10.73
CA PRO A 139 10.26 0.18 -11.13
C PRO A 139 9.85 1.27 -10.13
N THR A 140 9.21 2.33 -10.62
CA THR A 140 8.43 3.25 -9.78
C THR A 140 7.09 2.59 -9.50
N ARG A 141 6.77 2.44 -8.22
CA ARG A 141 5.59 1.68 -7.78
C ARG A 141 4.49 2.64 -7.36
N ILE A 142 3.40 2.70 -8.11
CA ILE A 142 2.25 3.57 -7.82
C ILE A 142 1.10 2.71 -7.29
N GLY A 143 0.68 2.94 -6.04
CA GLY A 143 -0.39 2.18 -5.41
C GLY A 143 -1.77 2.82 -5.63
N TRP A 144 -2.68 2.04 -6.21
CA TRP A 144 -4.03 2.45 -6.55
C TRP A 144 -4.95 2.51 -5.32
N GLN A 145 -5.35 1.35 -4.78
CA GLN A 145 -6.28 1.25 -3.66
C GLN A 145 -5.96 0.02 -2.80
N ARG A 146 -6.28 0.11 -1.50
CA ARG A 146 -6.28 -1.04 -0.60
C ARG A 146 -7.51 -1.91 -0.83
N SER A 147 -7.34 -3.22 -0.71
CA SER A 147 -8.39 -4.23 -0.81
C SER A 147 -8.04 -5.35 0.16
N GLY A 148 -8.81 -5.51 1.24
CA GLY A 148 -8.44 -6.45 2.29
C GLY A 148 -7.11 -6.05 2.95
N MET A 149 -6.23 -7.04 3.16
CA MET A 149 -4.91 -6.85 3.74
C MET A 149 -3.84 -6.38 2.74
N GLY A 150 -4.21 -6.15 1.47
CA GLY A 150 -3.27 -5.79 0.42
C GLY A 150 -3.63 -4.49 -0.30
N LYS A 151 -2.74 -4.08 -1.20
CA LYS A 151 -2.88 -2.92 -2.07
C LYS A 151 -2.52 -3.31 -3.49
N PHE A 152 -3.25 -2.75 -4.44
CA PHE A 152 -2.96 -2.92 -5.86
C PHE A 152 -1.97 -1.86 -6.35
N PHE A 153 -1.03 -2.25 -7.20
CA PHE A 153 0.02 -1.36 -7.68
C PHE A 153 0.25 -1.48 -9.18
N TYR A 154 0.76 -0.38 -9.75
CA TYR A 154 1.44 -0.31 -11.03
C TYR A 154 2.95 -0.20 -10.78
N ASP A 155 3.71 -1.20 -11.19
CA ASP A 155 5.17 -1.17 -11.23
C ASP A 155 5.60 -0.67 -12.62
N ILE A 156 6.04 0.58 -12.70
CA ILE A 156 6.35 1.27 -13.96
C ILE A 156 7.87 1.42 -14.12
N PHE A 157 8.41 0.69 -15.09
CA PHE A 157 9.84 0.67 -15.40
C PHE A 157 10.24 1.85 -16.29
N ASP A 158 11.52 2.22 -16.25
CA ASP A 158 12.05 3.26 -17.14
C ASP A 158 12.09 2.83 -18.61
N GLN A 159 12.13 1.52 -18.85
CA GLN A 159 12.20 0.91 -20.18
C GLN A 159 11.21 -0.26 -20.29
N ASN A 160 10.84 -0.59 -21.53
CA ASN A 160 10.02 -1.78 -21.79
C ASN A 160 10.72 -3.04 -21.30
N LEU A 161 9.93 -3.98 -20.76
CA LEU A 161 10.48 -5.24 -20.28
C LEU A 161 10.90 -6.12 -21.47
N ASN A 162 12.04 -6.80 -21.32
CA ASN A 162 12.46 -7.85 -22.25
C ASN A 162 11.82 -9.20 -21.87
N ASP A 163 11.91 -10.18 -22.78
CA ASP A 163 11.29 -11.51 -22.60
C ASP A 163 11.72 -12.21 -21.30
N SER A 164 12.97 -12.00 -20.86
CA SER A 164 13.47 -12.55 -19.61
C SER A 164 12.75 -11.94 -18.40
N LEU A 165 12.60 -10.61 -18.35
CA LEU A 165 11.86 -9.94 -17.28
C LEU A 165 10.37 -10.25 -17.32
N ILE A 166 9.76 -10.28 -18.51
CA ILE A 166 8.36 -10.68 -18.70
C ILE A 166 8.13 -12.08 -18.11
N SER A 167 9.04 -13.02 -18.38
CA SER A 167 8.95 -14.40 -17.87
C SER A 167 9.05 -14.45 -16.35
N GLN A 168 9.88 -13.61 -15.73
CA GLN A 168 9.99 -13.52 -14.27
C GLN A 168 8.69 -13.00 -13.63
N TYR A 169 8.14 -11.91 -14.18
CA TYR A 169 6.94 -11.29 -13.64
C TYR A 169 5.65 -12.07 -13.92
N ASN A 170 5.63 -12.95 -14.92
CA ASN A 170 4.51 -13.86 -15.19
C ASN A 170 4.63 -15.22 -14.49
N GLY A 171 5.70 -15.47 -13.73
CA GLY A 171 5.96 -16.78 -13.09
C GLY A 171 5.18 -17.05 -11.81
N GLY A 172 4.40 -16.09 -11.30
CA GLY A 172 3.77 -16.16 -9.98
C GLY A 172 2.32 -15.67 -9.94
N CYS A 173 1.81 -15.48 -8.72
CA CYS A 173 0.45 -14.98 -8.46
C CYS A 173 0.40 -13.52 -7.98
N THR A 174 1.56 -12.95 -7.63
CA THR A 174 1.71 -11.60 -7.05
C THR A 174 1.87 -10.53 -8.12
N TYR A 175 2.58 -10.88 -9.19
CA TYR A 175 2.89 -9.99 -10.30
C TYR A 175 2.30 -10.51 -11.59
N ILE A 176 1.94 -9.60 -12.48
CA ILE A 176 1.46 -9.91 -13.83
C ILE A 176 2.05 -8.87 -14.77
N TYR A 177 2.83 -9.29 -15.77
CA TYR A 177 3.20 -8.40 -16.86
C TYR A 177 1.93 -7.96 -17.60
N TYR A 178 1.78 -6.66 -17.79
CA TYR A 178 0.60 -6.12 -18.45
C TYR A 178 0.90 -5.68 -19.87
N LYS A 179 1.68 -4.61 -20.04
CA LYS A 179 2.10 -4.10 -21.35
C LYS A 179 3.31 -3.20 -21.21
N ASP A 180 4.09 -3.09 -22.28
CA ASP A 180 5.23 -2.18 -22.41
C ASP A 180 6.19 -2.27 -21.21
N ASN A 181 6.22 -1.23 -20.37
CA ASN A 181 7.02 -1.04 -19.19
C ASN A 181 6.21 -1.17 -17.89
N VAL A 182 5.05 -1.84 -17.91
CA VAL A 182 4.11 -1.90 -16.78
C VAL A 182 3.87 -3.34 -16.32
N VAL A 183 4.04 -3.54 -15.02
CA VAL A 183 3.66 -4.75 -14.28
C VAL A 183 2.56 -4.39 -13.28
N LEU A 184 1.58 -5.28 -13.11
CA LEU A 184 0.57 -5.17 -12.07
C LEU A 184 1.01 -5.99 -10.85
N GLU A 185 0.82 -5.45 -9.66
CA GLU A 185 1.13 -6.13 -8.40
C GLU A 185 -0.05 -6.07 -7.42
N TYR A 186 -0.22 -7.13 -6.63
CA TYR A 186 -1.01 -7.08 -5.40
C TYR A 186 -0.13 -7.42 -4.19
N GLY A 187 0.22 -6.42 -3.39
CA GLY A 187 1.16 -6.53 -2.28
C GLY A 187 0.49 -6.41 -0.90
N GLY A 188 0.90 -7.22 0.07
CA GLY A 188 0.32 -7.26 1.43
C GLY A 188 0.99 -6.34 2.46
N GLY A 189 1.91 -5.47 2.05
CA GLY A 189 2.69 -4.65 2.98
C GLY A 189 3.46 -5.51 3.99
N ALA A 190 3.16 -5.36 5.30
CA ALA A 190 3.82 -6.09 6.38
C ALA A 190 3.60 -7.61 6.36
N ILE A 191 2.55 -8.10 5.69
CA ILE A 191 2.26 -9.54 5.56
C ILE A 191 3.03 -10.16 4.37
N GLY A 192 3.76 -9.34 3.61
CA GLY A 192 4.58 -9.76 2.49
C GLY A 192 3.80 -9.95 1.18
N PRO A 193 4.39 -10.65 0.19
CA PRO A 193 3.77 -10.89 -1.11
C PRO A 193 2.42 -11.60 -0.96
N GLN A 194 1.42 -11.15 -1.72
CA GLN A 194 0.08 -11.76 -1.75
C GLN A 194 -0.26 -12.16 -3.19
N CYS A 195 -1.15 -13.12 -3.35
CA CYS A 195 -1.70 -13.42 -4.68
C CYS A 195 -2.83 -12.43 -5.00
N PHE A 196 -2.96 -12.06 -6.28
CA PHE A 196 -4.15 -11.37 -6.76
C PHE A 196 -5.43 -12.09 -6.27
N PRO A 197 -6.44 -11.35 -5.78
CA PRO A 197 -7.72 -11.95 -5.39
C PRO A 197 -8.32 -12.79 -6.53
N GLY A 198 -8.77 -14.00 -6.19
CA GLY A 198 -9.31 -14.96 -7.17
C GLY A 198 -8.25 -15.73 -7.98
N TYR A 199 -6.96 -15.63 -7.64
CA TYR A 199 -5.94 -16.48 -8.25
C TYR A 199 -6.15 -17.94 -7.86
N GLU A 200 -6.27 -18.80 -8.87
CA GLU A 200 -6.24 -20.25 -8.73
C GLU A 200 -4.95 -20.82 -9.32
N ARG A 201 -4.18 -21.51 -8.49
CA ARG A 201 -2.99 -22.24 -8.95
C ARG A 201 -3.44 -23.38 -9.84
N LYS A 202 -3.14 -23.28 -11.15
CA LYS A 202 -3.31 -24.41 -12.08
C LYS A 202 -2.47 -25.58 -11.58
N LYS A 203 -3.14 -26.72 -11.36
CA LYS A 203 -2.49 -27.99 -10.99
C LYS A 203 -1.80 -28.62 -12.19
#